data_AF-A0AA88LDD8-F1
#
_entry.id   AF-A0AA88LDD8-F1
#
_cell.length_a   1.000
_cell.length_b   1.000
_cell.length_c   1.000
_cell.angle_alpha   90.00
_cell.angle_beta   90.00
_cell.angle_gamma   90.00
#
_symmetry.space_group_name_H-M   'P 1'
#
loop_
_entity.id
_entity.type
_entity.pdbx_description
1 polymer ?
#
loop_
_entity_poly.entity_id
_entity_poly.type
_entity_poly.pdbx_seq_one_letter_code
_entity_poly.pdbx_strand_id
1 'polypeptide(L)'
;MGSENAMQIVILVDGFDEIVPEYKKIVIDWLEVLKKTKIERLLVTTRPNMKMDLENKFGVLAYDLKPFSEDSDQLNFLAKFWKQKLKEEKVSQVNYQQLEIYGHELITRFSASTRNLETEFTCIPLHTWMVANIFYENKERNQTKQWQGCKEFLCATKIQNKKPALPSQLNIADLYERFVETIFYDIHFKKKQEIDFTKPRNKKLLEQEYQKFKKQKQELALYTLLNNDDFKKVSSTNQEEINGWIEDIRSGGENEGIINQIMGDKPQFTHATFAEYFAASAFAEKMVADISGTLEIINKMLPHTSRIFINSIIKQIESTKRTEILALLTWPQPDKDGKTPLHYAVQNDHCNIMTYLLSYYNDIPEENILEHGTFKKEEYRTSNLVCFVNQKDIYGKTALYYAIENNRLKIACDLLLKGADSNNLNIKTLVSYVMEKVRAPYAWEDHKLRSIEEKLLLQDPSPASELSLSYAARLLSYFFWNGRLEVIKAILNAIEDPKMKKNLFNAKDRGLTPLDYVNRNGKLSDDDRLKITKYIVDNGGFGSCGCTPICHHSIIRMIS
;
A
#
# COMPACT_ATOMS: atom_id res chain seq x y z
N MET A 1 -12.17 61.48 15.99
CA MET A 1 -12.81 60.62 17.01
C MET A 1 -12.57 59.18 16.60
N GLY A 2 -12.20 58.34 17.57
CA GLY A 2 -11.31 57.19 17.41
C GLY A 2 -11.80 56.09 16.49
N SER A 3 -10.86 55.55 15.70
CA SER A 3 -10.93 54.20 15.16
C SER A 3 -10.85 53.23 16.34
N GLU A 4 -12.00 52.79 16.85
CA GLU A 4 -12.04 51.61 17.71
C GLU A 4 -11.49 50.44 16.88
N ASN A 5 -10.34 49.90 17.30
CA ASN A 5 -9.85 48.61 16.83
C ASN A 5 -10.95 47.57 17.09
N ALA A 6 -11.76 47.27 16.07
CA ALA A 6 -12.76 46.23 16.16
C ALA A 6 -12.03 44.92 16.49
N MET A 7 -12.23 44.41 17.70
CA MET A 7 -11.57 43.21 18.18
C MET A 7 -11.97 42.04 17.26
N GLN A 8 -10.99 41.56 16.49
CA GLN A 8 -11.17 40.42 15.59
C GLN A 8 -11.15 39.14 16.43
N ILE A 9 -12.33 38.57 16.63
CA ILE A 9 -12.48 37.31 17.37
C ILE A 9 -12.51 36.17 16.35
N VAL A 10 -11.60 35.20 16.53
CA VAL A 10 -11.59 33.92 15.82
C VAL A 10 -11.81 32.83 16.86
N ILE A 11 -12.78 31.95 16.62
CA ILE A 11 -13.06 30.79 17.48
C ILE A 11 -12.64 29.52 16.76
N LEU A 12 -11.81 28.72 17.42
CA LEU A 12 -11.46 27.36 16.99
C LEU A 12 -12.09 26.37 17.96
N VAL A 13 -12.98 25.53 17.45
CA VAL A 13 -13.53 24.37 18.16
C VAL A 13 -12.80 23.14 17.66
N ASP A 14 -11.87 22.67 18.49
CA ASP A 14 -11.04 21.52 18.16
C ASP A 14 -11.72 20.21 18.61
N GLY A 15 -11.65 19.15 17.78
CA GLY A 15 -12.09 17.81 18.14
C GLY A 15 -13.60 17.62 18.28
N PHE A 16 -14.41 18.15 17.35
CA PHE A 16 -15.88 18.03 17.42
C PHE A 16 -16.39 16.58 17.50
N ASP A 17 -15.68 15.64 16.89
CA ASP A 17 -16.04 14.22 16.93
C ASP A 17 -15.95 13.60 18.33
N GLU A 18 -15.13 14.17 19.21
CA GLU A 18 -14.90 13.72 20.59
C GLU A 18 -16.02 14.13 21.55
N ILE A 19 -16.94 14.99 21.10
CA ILE A 19 -18.10 15.41 21.86
C ILE A 19 -19.06 14.22 22.00
N VAL A 20 -19.50 13.96 23.23
CA VAL A 20 -20.44 12.86 23.53
C VAL A 20 -21.72 13.02 22.67
N PRO A 21 -22.24 11.96 22.03
CA PRO A 21 -23.34 12.08 21.06
C PRO A 21 -24.55 12.88 21.54
N GLU A 22 -24.92 12.77 22.81
CA GLU A 22 -26.06 13.47 23.43
C GLU A 22 -25.86 14.99 23.44
N TYR A 23 -24.60 15.45 23.53
CA TYR A 23 -24.26 16.88 23.57
C TYR A 23 -23.94 17.48 22.20
N LYS A 24 -23.72 16.65 21.16
CA LYS A 24 -23.38 17.15 19.80
C LYS A 24 -24.40 18.14 19.27
N LYS A 25 -25.70 17.88 19.50
CA LYS A 25 -26.78 18.79 19.08
C LYS A 25 -26.68 20.15 19.75
N ILE A 26 -26.41 20.19 21.06
CA ILE A 26 -26.26 21.43 21.82
C ILE A 26 -25.09 22.26 21.28
N VAL A 27 -23.97 21.61 20.98
CA VAL A 27 -22.79 22.29 20.43
C VAL A 27 -23.05 22.81 19.02
N ILE A 28 -23.75 22.04 18.18
CA ILE A 28 -24.19 22.52 16.86
C ILE A 28 -25.08 23.76 16.97
N ASP A 29 -26.08 23.73 17.86
CA ASP A 29 -27.00 24.85 18.08
C ASP A 29 -26.23 26.08 18.59
N TRP A 30 -25.24 25.88 19.47
CA TRP A 30 -24.33 26.94 19.93
C TRP A 30 -23.50 27.55 18.78
N LEU A 31 -22.94 26.71 17.90
CA LEU A 31 -22.18 27.15 16.73
C LEU A 31 -23.05 27.92 15.73
N GLU A 32 -24.31 27.52 15.54
CA GLU A 32 -25.28 28.27 14.72
C GLU A 32 -25.58 29.65 15.29
N VAL A 33 -25.62 29.80 16.62
CA VAL A 33 -25.78 31.10 17.27
C VAL A 33 -24.52 31.95 17.05
N LEU A 34 -23.33 31.39 17.26
CA LEU A 34 -22.06 32.10 17.06
C LEU A 34 -21.88 32.59 15.61
N LYS A 35 -22.32 31.79 14.63
CA LYS A 35 -22.32 32.16 13.21
C LYS A 35 -23.11 33.44 12.91
N LYS A 36 -24.07 33.82 13.77
CA LYS A 36 -24.90 35.04 13.63
C LYS A 36 -24.29 36.26 14.33
N THR A 37 -23.14 36.13 14.98
CA THR A 37 -22.48 37.22 15.72
C THR A 37 -21.42 37.93 14.88
N LYS A 38 -20.72 38.92 15.46
CA LYS A 38 -19.62 39.66 14.80
C LYS A 38 -18.26 38.94 14.83
N ILE A 39 -18.24 37.63 15.10
CA ILE A 39 -17.02 36.81 15.06
C ILE A 39 -16.50 36.78 13.62
N GLU A 40 -15.19 36.99 13.45
CA GLU A 40 -14.57 37.04 12.12
C GLU A 40 -14.54 35.64 11.49
N ARG A 41 -14.10 34.63 12.25
CA ARG A 41 -13.98 33.25 11.79
C ARG A 41 -14.38 32.25 12.86
N LEU A 42 -15.12 31.23 12.45
CA LEU A 42 -15.44 30.05 13.24
C LEU A 42 -14.85 28.84 12.53
N LEU A 43 -13.88 28.20 13.16
CA LEU A 43 -13.20 27.01 12.67
C LEU A 43 -13.62 25.82 13.53
N VAL A 44 -14.02 24.73 12.90
CA VAL A 44 -14.38 23.48 13.58
C VAL A 44 -13.52 22.37 12.99
N THR A 45 -12.75 21.67 13.82
CA THR A 45 -11.98 20.50 13.40
C THR A 45 -12.75 19.24 13.80
N THR A 46 -12.64 18.21 12.96
CA THR A 46 -13.26 16.91 13.23
C THR A 46 -12.60 15.81 12.41
N ARG A 47 -12.83 14.55 12.79
CA ARG A 47 -12.47 13.38 11.95
C ARG A 47 -13.32 13.29 10.67
N PRO A 48 -12.79 12.66 9.60
CA PRO A 48 -13.44 12.61 8.28
C PRO A 48 -14.86 12.01 8.27
N ASN A 49 -15.18 11.13 9.21
CA ASN A 49 -16.51 10.51 9.33
C ASN A 49 -17.62 11.53 9.65
N MET A 50 -17.30 12.66 10.28
CA MET A 50 -18.27 13.71 10.61
C MET A 50 -18.36 14.80 9.53
N LYS A 51 -17.52 14.73 8.48
CA LYS A 51 -17.41 15.75 7.44
C LYS A 51 -18.75 16.06 6.79
N MET A 52 -19.40 15.06 6.23
CA MET A 52 -20.65 15.22 5.47
C MET A 52 -21.77 15.80 6.35
N ASP A 53 -21.86 15.37 7.60
CA ASP A 53 -22.87 15.85 8.55
C ASP A 53 -22.69 17.35 8.86
N LEU A 54 -21.45 17.77 9.14
CA LEU A 54 -21.15 19.17 9.47
C LEU A 54 -21.22 20.07 8.24
N GLU A 55 -20.78 19.61 7.07
CA GLU A 55 -20.93 20.34 5.80
C GLU A 55 -22.41 20.61 5.49
N ASN A 56 -23.25 19.58 5.60
CA ASN A 56 -24.70 19.69 5.41
C ASN A 56 -25.34 20.63 6.44
N LYS A 57 -24.91 20.53 7.71
CA LYS A 57 -25.48 21.32 8.80
C LYS A 57 -25.13 22.80 8.69
N PHE A 58 -23.89 23.14 8.36
CA PHE A 58 -23.42 24.53 8.31
C PHE A 58 -23.47 25.16 6.91
N GLY A 59 -23.71 24.37 5.87
CA GLY A 59 -23.78 24.82 4.48
C GLY A 59 -22.44 25.33 3.96
N VAL A 60 -21.34 24.70 4.37
CA VAL A 60 -19.97 25.06 3.98
C VAL A 60 -19.21 23.80 3.58
N LEU A 61 -18.21 23.94 2.72
CA LEU A 61 -17.28 22.85 2.39
C LEU A 61 -16.16 22.78 3.43
N ALA A 62 -15.82 21.58 3.86
CA ALA A 62 -14.70 21.35 4.76
C ALA A 62 -13.38 21.40 4.00
N TYR A 63 -12.35 21.91 4.67
CA TYR A 63 -10.97 21.79 4.21
C TYR A 63 -10.39 20.48 4.73
N ASP A 64 -9.84 19.66 3.85
CA ASP A 64 -9.10 18.46 4.25
C ASP A 64 -7.63 18.81 4.51
N LEU A 65 -7.06 18.23 5.56
CA LEU A 65 -5.61 18.27 5.76
C LEU A 65 -4.95 17.42 4.68
N LYS A 66 -3.94 17.97 4.01
CA LYS A 66 -3.10 17.20 3.11
C LYS A 66 -2.34 16.14 3.91
N PRO A 67 -2.09 14.94 3.35
CA PRO A 67 -1.21 13.97 3.96
C PRO A 67 0.15 14.60 4.31
N PHE A 68 0.72 14.20 5.44
CA PHE A 68 2.00 14.71 5.90
C PHE A 68 3.12 14.13 5.02
N SER A 69 3.59 14.91 4.03
CA SER A 69 4.39 14.40 2.92
C SER A 69 5.80 13.95 3.32
N GLU A 70 6.30 12.88 2.69
CA GLU A 70 7.68 12.39 2.91
C GLU A 70 8.72 13.46 2.56
N ASP A 71 8.67 13.98 1.34
CA ASP A 71 9.72 14.83 0.77
C ASP A 71 9.84 16.21 1.44
N SER A 72 8.79 16.70 2.10
CA SER A 72 8.78 18.07 2.63
C SER A 72 8.39 18.19 4.10
N ASP A 73 7.39 17.47 4.57
CA ASP A 73 6.86 17.69 5.93
C ASP A 73 7.57 16.81 6.97
N GLN A 74 7.68 15.51 6.68
CA GLN A 74 8.24 14.52 7.59
C GLN A 74 9.72 14.81 7.89
N LEU A 75 10.53 14.94 6.83
CA LEU A 75 11.97 15.20 6.97
C LEU A 75 12.23 16.54 7.68
N ASN A 76 11.45 17.57 7.37
CA ASN A 76 11.57 18.88 8.01
C ASN A 76 11.18 18.83 9.49
N PHE A 77 10.12 18.10 9.83
CA PHE A 77 9.73 17.89 11.22
C PHE A 77 10.79 17.12 12.01
N LEU A 78 11.26 15.97 11.50
CA LEU A 78 12.32 15.18 12.13
C LEU A 78 13.57 16.04 12.36
N ALA A 79 13.95 16.83 11.34
CA ALA A 79 15.09 17.73 11.40
C ALA A 79 14.95 18.79 12.49
N LYS A 80 13.82 19.48 12.53
CA LYS A 80 13.54 20.51 13.54
C LYS A 80 13.51 19.90 14.94
N PHE A 81 12.83 18.77 15.10
CA PHE A 81 12.67 18.07 16.37
C PHE A 81 14.03 17.67 16.95
N TRP A 82 14.85 16.93 16.19
CA TRP A 82 16.17 16.49 16.67
C TRP A 82 17.12 17.66 16.91
N LYS A 83 17.12 18.67 16.02
CA LYS A 83 17.94 19.88 16.21
C LYS A 83 17.57 20.63 17.48
N GLN A 84 16.28 20.73 17.79
CA GLN A 84 15.83 21.36 19.04
C GLN A 84 16.28 20.54 20.26
N LYS A 85 16.07 19.23 20.24
CA LYS A 85 16.44 18.34 21.35
C LYS A 85 17.96 18.33 21.63
N LEU A 86 18.79 18.31 20.58
CA LEU A 86 20.25 18.42 20.70
C LEU A 86 20.69 19.75 21.34
N LYS A 87 19.98 20.85 21.04
CA LYS A 87 20.24 22.17 21.66
C LYS A 87 19.86 22.19 23.14
N GLU A 88 18.70 21.63 23.47
CA GLU A 88 18.21 21.51 24.86
C GLU A 88 19.19 20.69 25.72
N GLU A 89 19.74 19.62 25.16
CA GLU A 89 20.75 18.76 25.81
C GLU A 89 22.19 19.29 25.74
N LYS A 90 22.41 20.45 25.09
CA LYS A 90 23.73 21.11 24.95
C LYS A 90 24.81 20.19 24.36
N VAL A 91 24.44 19.34 23.40
CA VAL A 91 25.37 18.38 22.77
C VAL A 91 26.39 19.13 21.91
N SER A 92 27.68 18.88 22.14
CA SER A 92 28.79 19.46 21.37
C SER A 92 29.22 18.54 20.21
N GLN A 93 29.94 19.08 19.22
CA GLN A 93 30.49 18.32 18.08
C GLN A 93 29.44 17.57 17.23
N VAL A 94 28.37 18.28 16.83
CA VAL A 94 27.26 17.73 16.02
C VAL A 94 27.47 18.05 14.54
N ASN A 95 27.44 17.02 13.68
CA ASN A 95 27.45 17.20 12.23
C ASN A 95 26.03 17.33 11.66
N TYR A 96 25.45 18.54 11.67
CA TYR A 96 24.09 18.79 11.16
C TYR A 96 23.87 18.44 9.68
N GLN A 97 24.92 18.30 8.86
CA GLN A 97 24.77 17.91 7.45
C GLN A 97 24.30 16.45 7.30
N GLN A 98 24.50 15.62 8.32
CA GLN A 98 24.10 14.20 8.32
C GLN A 98 22.65 13.98 8.80
N LEU A 99 21.99 15.03 9.27
CA LEU A 99 20.66 14.91 9.86
C LEU A 99 19.61 14.52 8.82
N GLU A 100 19.67 15.10 7.62
CA GLU A 100 18.78 14.74 6.50
C GLU A 100 19.04 13.30 6.04
N ILE A 101 20.30 12.86 6.02
CA ILE A 101 20.68 11.48 5.67
C ILE A 101 20.04 10.48 6.65
N TYR A 102 20.10 10.78 7.94
CA TYR A 102 19.49 9.92 8.98
C TYR A 102 17.98 9.86 8.85
N GLY A 103 17.32 11.02 8.69
CA GLY A 103 15.88 11.11 8.48
C GLY A 103 15.44 10.34 7.23
N HIS A 104 16.12 10.54 6.10
CA HIS A 104 15.78 9.90 4.84
C HIS A 104 15.89 8.37 4.90
N GLU A 105 16.99 7.82 5.46
CA GLU A 105 17.14 6.35 5.55
C GLU A 105 16.09 5.73 6.50
N LEU A 106 15.71 6.43 7.57
CA LEU A 106 14.63 5.98 8.47
C LEU A 106 13.26 5.96 7.79
N ILE A 107 12.87 7.08 7.17
CA ILE A 107 11.60 7.17 6.44
C ILE A 107 11.59 6.10 5.34
N THR A 108 12.64 6.01 4.53
CA THR A 108 12.74 4.99 3.47
C THR A 108 12.54 3.56 4.01
N ARG A 109 13.09 3.22 5.18
CA ARG A 109 12.90 1.90 5.81
C ARG A 109 11.46 1.67 6.26
N PHE A 110 10.84 2.65 6.91
CA PHE A 110 9.46 2.56 7.36
C PHE A 110 8.47 2.53 6.19
N SER A 111 8.72 3.32 5.15
CA SER A 111 7.93 3.32 3.92
C SER A 111 8.08 1.99 3.18
N ALA A 112 9.28 1.41 3.13
CA ALA A 112 9.50 0.09 2.53
C ALA A 112 8.75 -1.04 3.25
N SER A 113 8.60 -0.98 4.58
CA SER A 113 7.86 -1.99 5.35
C SER A 113 6.34 -1.80 5.33
N THR A 114 5.87 -0.68 4.80
CA THR A 114 4.45 -0.26 4.83
C THR A 114 3.88 0.09 3.46
N ARG A 115 4.57 -0.25 2.36
CA ARG A 115 4.15 -0.02 0.95
C ARG A 115 2.74 -0.52 0.59
N ASN A 116 2.13 -1.32 1.47
CA ASN A 116 0.85 -1.97 1.30
C ASN A 116 -0.30 -1.23 2.03
N LEU A 117 -0.07 -0.01 2.54
CA LEU A 117 -1.05 0.76 3.32
C LEU A 117 -1.60 1.92 2.49
N GLU A 118 -2.94 2.04 2.42
CA GLU A 118 -3.66 3.15 1.74
C GLU A 118 -3.27 4.55 2.26
N THR A 119 -2.56 4.62 3.38
CA THR A 119 -1.88 5.82 3.86
C THR A 119 -0.40 5.47 4.04
N GLU A 120 0.51 6.12 3.32
CA GLU A 120 1.93 6.14 3.63
C GLU A 120 2.10 6.27 5.16
N PHE A 121 2.72 5.29 5.79
CA PHE A 121 2.66 5.06 7.23
C PHE A 121 3.05 6.29 8.08
N THR A 122 4.01 7.07 7.61
CA THR A 122 4.50 8.29 8.24
C THR A 122 3.68 9.53 7.87
N CYS A 123 2.64 9.41 7.04
CA CYS A 123 1.70 10.51 6.79
C CYS A 123 0.78 10.80 7.97
N ILE A 124 0.75 9.95 8.99
CA ILE A 124 0.10 10.23 10.28
C ILE A 124 1.12 10.94 11.19
N PRO A 125 0.89 12.22 11.58
CA PRO A 125 1.85 12.99 12.36
C PRO A 125 2.29 12.32 13.67
N LEU A 126 1.39 11.56 14.32
CA LEU A 126 1.72 10.78 15.51
C LEU A 126 2.84 9.77 15.25
N HIS A 127 2.80 9.06 14.12
CA HIS A 127 3.83 8.08 13.78
C HIS A 127 5.18 8.77 13.54
N THR A 128 5.21 9.90 12.83
CA THR A 128 6.45 10.67 12.64
C THR A 128 7.00 11.19 13.97
N TRP A 129 6.13 11.63 14.88
CA TRP A 129 6.52 12.04 16.22
C TRP A 129 7.08 10.86 17.05
N MET A 130 6.47 9.68 16.98
CA MET A 130 7.00 8.46 17.63
C MET A 130 8.38 8.10 17.07
N VAL A 131 8.56 8.14 15.75
CA VAL A 131 9.86 7.92 15.09
C VAL A 131 10.89 8.93 15.59
N ALA A 132 10.54 10.22 15.64
CA ALA A 132 11.44 11.26 16.14
C ALA A 132 11.91 11.00 17.57
N ASN A 133 11.02 10.53 18.44
CA ASN A 133 11.32 10.25 19.84
C ASN A 133 12.17 8.99 20.03
N ILE A 134 11.76 7.87 19.43
CA ILE A 134 12.42 6.57 19.60
C ILE A 134 13.83 6.59 19.01
N PHE A 135 13.99 7.15 17.81
CA PHE A 135 15.26 7.11 17.08
C PHE A 135 16.17 8.29 17.38
N TYR A 136 15.88 9.09 18.41
CA TYR A 136 16.76 10.16 18.84
C TYR A 136 18.08 9.62 19.43
N GLU A 137 18.01 8.64 20.32
CA GLU A 137 19.15 7.99 20.96
C GLU A 137 18.87 6.50 21.14
N ASN A 138 19.89 5.66 21.10
CA ASN A 138 19.70 4.22 21.26
C ASN A 138 19.50 3.87 22.75
N LYS A 139 18.25 3.57 23.10
CA LYS A 139 17.85 3.11 24.44
C LYS A 139 17.62 1.60 24.54
N GLU A 140 17.98 0.81 23.52
CA GLU A 140 17.78 -0.64 23.58
C GLU A 140 18.54 -1.25 24.76
N ARG A 141 17.81 -1.97 25.60
CA ARG A 141 18.35 -2.59 26.82
C ARG A 141 18.91 -3.98 26.56
N ASN A 142 18.54 -4.59 25.44
CA ASN A 142 19.06 -5.88 24.99
C ASN A 142 20.34 -5.66 24.15
N GLN A 143 21.50 -6.02 24.72
CA GLN A 143 22.84 -5.80 24.16
C GLN A 143 23.12 -6.55 22.84
N THR A 144 22.16 -7.31 22.32
CA THR A 144 22.33 -8.22 21.18
C THR A 144 22.10 -7.56 19.81
N LYS A 145 21.53 -6.35 19.75
CA LYS A 145 21.28 -5.62 18.49
C LYS A 145 21.90 -4.22 18.56
N GLN A 146 23.02 -4.01 17.87
CA GLN A 146 23.65 -2.69 17.79
C GLN A 146 23.04 -1.87 16.65
N TRP A 147 22.41 -0.75 16.99
CA TRP A 147 22.01 0.31 16.06
C TRP A 147 22.37 1.68 16.67
N GLN A 148 22.28 2.74 15.87
CA GLN A 148 22.65 4.10 16.26
C GLN A 148 21.42 5.01 16.20
N GLY A 149 21.14 5.71 17.29
CA GLY A 149 20.20 6.83 17.28
C GLY A 149 20.78 8.02 16.51
N CYS A 150 19.92 9.01 16.25
CA CYS A 150 20.28 10.23 15.56
C CYS A 150 21.45 10.94 16.27
N LYS A 151 21.39 11.05 17.60
CA LYS A 151 22.43 11.66 18.42
C LYS A 151 23.78 10.96 18.27
N GLU A 152 23.82 9.63 18.39
CA GLU A 152 25.06 8.86 18.26
C GLU A 152 25.63 8.95 16.84
N PHE A 153 24.77 8.96 15.82
CA PHE A 153 25.18 9.10 14.43
C PHE A 153 25.79 10.48 14.16
N LEU A 154 25.15 11.55 14.63
CA LEU A 154 25.60 12.93 14.40
C LEU A 154 26.86 13.31 15.20
N CYS A 155 27.13 12.62 16.31
CA CYS A 155 28.33 12.81 17.13
C CYS A 155 29.49 11.87 16.75
N ALA A 156 29.34 11.01 15.75
CA ALA A 156 30.39 10.08 15.36
C ALA A 156 31.61 10.81 14.76
N THR A 157 32.79 10.61 15.36
CA THR A 157 34.03 11.33 15.01
C THR A 157 34.73 10.86 13.73
N LYS A 158 34.28 9.74 13.14
CA LYS A 158 34.83 9.20 11.88
C LYS A 158 33.88 9.48 10.72
N ILE A 159 34.19 10.53 9.96
CA ILE A 159 33.49 10.85 8.71
C ILE A 159 33.87 9.83 7.65
N GLN A 160 32.94 8.94 7.32
CA GLN A 160 32.81 8.43 5.96
C GLN A 160 31.32 8.42 5.64
N ASN A 161 30.96 8.55 4.37
CA ASN A 161 29.61 8.45 3.82
C ASN A 161 29.00 7.05 4.05
N LYS A 162 28.91 6.62 5.31
CA LYS A 162 28.31 5.37 5.73
C LYS A 162 26.87 5.66 6.11
N LYS A 163 25.97 4.84 5.56
CA LYS A 163 24.57 4.79 5.98
C LYS A 163 24.48 4.56 7.49
N PRO A 164 23.50 5.17 8.18
CA PRO A 164 23.30 4.93 9.60
C PRO A 164 23.00 3.45 9.86
N ALA A 165 23.54 2.91 10.94
CA ALA A 165 23.18 1.58 11.41
C ALA A 165 21.80 1.65 12.07
N LEU A 166 20.76 1.29 11.32
CA LEU A 166 19.37 1.24 11.80
C LEU A 166 18.95 -0.19 12.16
N PRO A 167 17.96 -0.40 13.05
CA PRO A 167 17.46 -1.73 13.42
C PRO A 167 17.09 -2.60 12.20
N SER A 168 17.33 -3.91 12.33
CA SER A 168 17.09 -4.87 11.25
C SER A 168 15.60 -5.05 10.90
N GLN A 169 14.71 -4.74 11.84
CA GLN A 169 13.26 -4.75 11.64
C GLN A 169 12.72 -3.36 12.00
N LEU A 170 11.99 -2.74 11.07
CA LEU A 170 11.32 -1.45 11.26
C LEU A 170 9.96 -1.53 10.59
N ASN A 171 8.95 -1.98 11.33
CA ASN A 171 7.56 -2.02 10.89
C ASN A 171 6.67 -1.32 11.92
N ILE A 172 5.38 -1.19 11.62
CA ILE A 172 4.44 -0.48 12.50
C ILE A 172 4.33 -1.13 13.89
N ALA A 173 4.34 -2.46 14.00
CA ALA A 173 4.28 -3.11 15.31
C ALA A 173 5.55 -2.86 16.13
N ASP A 174 6.73 -2.89 15.51
CA ASP A 174 8.01 -2.59 16.15
C ASP A 174 8.08 -1.14 16.63
N LEU A 175 7.54 -0.19 15.86
CA LEU A 175 7.45 1.21 16.31
C LEU A 175 6.60 1.34 17.58
N TYR A 176 5.42 0.71 17.61
CA TYR A 176 4.54 0.74 18.78
C TYR A 176 5.13 0.00 19.97
N GLU A 177 5.73 -1.18 19.76
CA GLU A 177 6.40 -1.93 20.83
C GLU A 177 7.50 -1.08 21.49
N ARG A 178 8.39 -0.48 20.69
CA ARG A 178 9.45 0.41 21.18
C ARG A 178 8.91 1.63 21.89
N PHE A 179 7.80 2.18 21.43
CA PHE A 179 7.14 3.31 22.07
C PHE A 179 6.58 2.92 23.44
N VAL A 180 5.90 1.78 23.52
CA VAL A 180 5.33 1.24 24.77
C VAL A 180 6.44 0.88 25.76
N GLU A 181 7.54 0.29 25.30
CA GLU A 181 8.74 0.10 26.11
C GLU A 181 9.28 1.44 26.63
N THR A 182 9.37 2.47 25.77
CA THR A 182 9.83 3.80 26.16
C THR A 182 8.93 4.39 27.26
N ILE A 183 7.61 4.33 27.09
CA ILE A 183 6.64 4.81 28.11
C ILE A 183 6.82 4.04 29.42
N PHE A 184 6.85 2.70 29.36
CA PHE A 184 6.99 1.89 30.56
C PHE A 184 8.28 2.24 31.30
N TYR A 185 9.40 2.27 30.60
CA TYR A 185 10.70 2.44 31.21
C TYR A 185 10.99 3.87 31.67
N ASP A 186 10.64 4.87 30.86
CA ASP A 186 10.97 6.27 31.14
C ASP A 186 9.90 7.01 31.94
N ILE A 187 8.64 6.56 31.88
CA ILE A 187 7.51 7.23 32.55
C ILE A 187 6.97 6.39 33.70
N HIS A 188 6.53 5.15 33.44
CA HIS A 188 5.90 4.31 34.47
C HIS A 188 6.90 3.87 35.54
N PHE A 189 8.07 3.40 35.12
CA PHE A 189 9.03 2.76 36.02
C PHE A 189 9.96 3.76 36.71
N LYS A 190 10.50 4.76 35.99
CA LYS A 190 11.37 5.80 36.60
C LYS A 190 10.68 6.60 37.71
N LYS A 191 9.35 6.74 37.67
CA LYS A 191 8.57 7.36 38.76
C LYS A 191 8.50 6.49 40.02
N LYS A 192 8.75 5.17 39.93
CA LYS A 192 8.47 4.23 41.01
C LYS A 192 9.67 3.82 41.88
N GLN A 193 10.91 3.59 41.40
CA GLN A 193 12.06 3.22 42.28
C GLN A 193 13.49 3.46 41.71
N GLU A 194 14.45 3.76 42.61
CA GLU A 194 15.92 3.75 42.39
C GLU A 194 16.51 2.31 42.47
N ILE A 195 16.38 1.50 41.42
CA ILE A 195 16.97 0.13 41.37
C ILE A 195 18.15 0.06 40.38
N ASP A 196 19.25 -0.59 40.81
CA ASP A 196 20.42 -0.87 39.97
C ASP A 196 20.20 -2.10 39.06
N PHE A 197 20.16 -1.87 37.74
CA PHE A 197 19.85 -2.88 36.71
C PHE A 197 21.06 -3.65 36.17
N THR A 198 22.26 -3.41 36.71
CA THR A 198 23.42 -4.27 36.40
C THR A 198 23.23 -5.70 36.94
N LYS A 199 22.31 -5.89 37.90
CA LYS A 199 22.02 -7.18 38.54
C LYS A 199 21.00 -8.03 37.74
N PRO A 200 21.31 -9.31 37.45
CA PRO A 200 20.41 -10.21 36.69
C PRO A 200 19.00 -10.38 37.30
N ARG A 201 18.89 -10.40 38.63
CA ARG A 201 17.61 -10.53 39.34
C ARG A 201 16.66 -9.36 39.05
N ASN A 202 17.19 -8.16 38.92
CA ASN A 202 16.41 -6.95 38.65
C ASN A 202 15.95 -6.91 37.19
N LYS A 203 16.70 -7.51 36.26
CA LYS A 203 16.27 -7.66 34.86
C LYS A 203 15.03 -8.55 34.73
N LYS A 204 15.01 -9.70 35.42
CA LYS A 204 13.85 -10.61 35.40
C LYS A 204 12.60 -9.98 36.03
N LEU A 205 12.77 -9.28 37.15
CA LEU A 205 11.68 -8.55 37.79
C LEU A 205 11.11 -7.46 36.87
N LEU A 206 12.00 -6.70 36.23
CA LEU A 206 11.62 -5.64 35.31
C LEU A 206 10.82 -6.17 34.11
N GLU A 207 11.25 -7.29 33.54
CA GLU A 207 10.53 -7.97 32.46
C GLU A 207 9.13 -8.41 32.93
N GLN A 208 9.01 -8.98 34.13
CA GLN A 208 7.70 -9.38 34.69
C GLN A 208 6.76 -8.19 34.88
N GLU A 209 7.28 -7.05 35.34
CA GLU A 209 6.49 -5.83 35.50
C GLU A 209 6.08 -5.25 34.13
N TYR A 210 6.95 -5.30 33.12
CA TYR A 210 6.60 -4.91 31.76
C TYR A 210 5.48 -5.77 31.19
N GLN A 211 5.55 -7.09 31.37
CA GLN A 211 4.51 -8.01 30.89
C GLN A 211 3.17 -7.76 31.60
N LYS A 212 3.17 -7.46 32.90
CA LYS A 212 1.94 -7.06 33.63
C LYS A 212 1.37 -5.75 33.07
N PHE A 213 2.23 -4.75 32.89
CA PHE A 213 1.85 -3.47 32.31
C PHE A 213 1.23 -3.62 30.92
N LYS A 214 1.88 -4.38 30.04
CA LYS A 214 1.40 -4.66 28.68
C LYS A 214 0.06 -5.40 28.70
N LYS A 215 -0.07 -6.45 29.54
CA LYS A 215 -1.32 -7.21 29.69
C LYS A 215 -2.47 -6.32 30.15
N GLN A 216 -2.23 -5.43 31.13
CA GLN A 216 -3.24 -4.49 31.58
C GLN A 216 -3.74 -3.60 30.42
N LYS A 217 -2.83 -3.02 29.62
CA LYS A 217 -3.23 -2.17 28.48
C LYS A 217 -3.93 -2.96 27.37
N GLN A 218 -3.52 -4.20 27.12
CA GLN A 218 -4.19 -5.13 26.20
C GLN A 218 -5.65 -5.38 26.61
N GLU A 219 -5.89 -5.69 27.89
CA GLU A 219 -7.23 -5.95 28.39
C GLU A 219 -8.13 -4.70 28.37
N LEU A 220 -7.60 -3.53 28.76
CA LEU A 220 -8.32 -2.26 28.65
C LEU A 220 -8.64 -1.90 27.19
N ALA A 221 -7.73 -2.17 26.26
CA ALA A 221 -7.97 -1.95 24.83
C ALA A 221 -9.06 -2.87 24.27
N LEU A 222 -9.05 -4.15 24.63
CA LEU A 222 -10.11 -5.09 24.28
C LEU A 222 -11.45 -4.62 24.88
N TYR A 223 -11.47 -4.17 26.13
CA TYR A 223 -12.68 -3.68 26.79
C TYR A 223 -13.24 -2.41 26.12
N THR A 224 -12.36 -1.50 25.68
CA THR A 224 -12.76 -0.30 24.92
C THR A 224 -13.39 -0.69 23.58
N LEU A 225 -12.76 -1.57 22.81
CA LEU A 225 -13.15 -1.89 21.43
C LEU A 225 -14.27 -2.92 21.31
N LEU A 226 -14.41 -3.82 22.29
CA LEU A 226 -15.39 -4.91 22.24
C LEU A 226 -16.70 -4.55 22.96
N ASN A 227 -17.78 -5.23 22.56
CA ASN A 227 -18.98 -5.33 23.40
C ASN A 227 -18.73 -6.37 24.52
N ASN A 228 -19.58 -6.39 25.53
CA ASN A 228 -19.40 -7.24 26.71
C ASN A 228 -19.39 -8.75 26.39
N ASP A 229 -20.15 -9.19 25.39
CA ASP A 229 -20.25 -10.61 25.03
C ASP A 229 -19.00 -11.08 24.30
N ASP A 230 -18.49 -10.28 23.36
CA ASP A 230 -17.26 -10.60 22.62
C ASP A 230 -16.02 -10.41 23.50
N PHE A 231 -16.01 -9.44 24.41
CA PHE A 231 -14.95 -9.29 25.40
C PHE A 231 -14.78 -10.57 26.24
N LYS A 232 -15.87 -11.13 26.76
CA LYS A 232 -15.85 -12.35 27.58
C LYS A 232 -15.40 -13.61 26.82
N LYS A 233 -15.54 -13.64 25.49
CA LYS A 233 -15.02 -14.75 24.67
C LYS A 233 -13.50 -14.70 24.52
N VAL A 234 -12.95 -13.49 24.52
CA VAL A 234 -11.53 -13.26 24.25
C VAL A 234 -10.74 -13.18 25.54
N SER A 235 -11.22 -12.45 26.53
CA SER A 235 -10.53 -12.20 27.80
C SER A 235 -10.90 -13.20 28.89
N SER A 236 -9.92 -13.59 29.69
CA SER A 236 -10.12 -14.31 30.95
C SER A 236 -10.11 -13.40 32.18
N THR A 237 -9.87 -12.10 31.99
CA THR A 237 -9.87 -11.10 33.06
C THR A 237 -11.29 -10.86 33.54
N ASN A 238 -11.47 -10.88 34.86
CA ASN A 238 -12.80 -10.69 35.45
C ASN A 238 -13.19 -9.19 35.49
N GLN A 239 -14.48 -8.92 35.63
CA GLN A 239 -15.00 -7.55 35.63
C GLN A 239 -14.50 -6.72 36.82
N GLU A 240 -14.25 -7.35 37.98
CA GLU A 240 -13.77 -6.66 39.18
C GLU A 240 -12.37 -6.08 38.98
N GLU A 241 -11.46 -6.83 38.34
CA GLU A 241 -10.09 -6.39 38.04
C GLU A 241 -10.10 -5.23 37.04
N ILE A 242 -10.94 -5.30 36.00
CA ILE A 242 -11.11 -4.19 35.03
C ILE A 242 -11.65 -2.94 35.73
N ASN A 243 -12.67 -3.10 36.58
CA ASN A 243 -13.24 -1.98 37.33
C ASN A 243 -12.20 -1.37 38.27
N GLY A 244 -11.33 -2.19 38.89
CA GLY A 244 -10.20 -1.71 39.68
C GLY A 244 -9.26 -0.81 38.87
N TRP A 245 -8.84 -1.25 37.67
CA TRP A 245 -8.00 -0.42 36.80
C TRP A 245 -8.70 0.86 36.31
N ILE A 246 -10.00 0.79 36.03
CA ILE A 246 -10.80 1.97 35.64
C ILE A 246 -10.81 3.01 36.76
N GLU A 247 -11.00 2.60 38.01
CA GLU A 247 -10.97 3.50 39.17
C GLU A 247 -9.56 4.04 39.46
N ASP A 248 -8.51 3.22 39.27
CA ASP A 248 -7.12 3.69 39.35
C ASP A 248 -6.83 4.78 38.30
N ILE A 249 -7.36 4.64 37.08
CA ILE A 249 -7.24 5.66 36.03
C ILE A 249 -8.05 6.91 36.39
N ARG A 250 -9.29 6.76 36.89
CA ARG A 250 -10.15 7.90 37.31
C ARG A 250 -9.54 8.72 38.43
N SER A 251 -8.87 8.06 39.37
CA SER A 251 -8.17 8.72 40.47
C SER A 251 -6.85 9.38 40.07
N GLY A 252 -6.48 9.32 38.78
CA GLY A 252 -5.24 9.91 38.26
C GLY A 252 -3.99 9.07 38.56
N GLY A 253 -4.16 7.81 38.95
CA GLY A 253 -3.08 6.86 39.20
C GLY A 253 -2.27 6.53 37.94
N GLU A 254 -2.87 6.70 36.75
CA GLU A 254 -2.21 6.54 35.46
C GLU A 254 -2.15 7.86 34.68
N ASN A 255 -0.95 8.39 34.45
CA ASN A 255 -0.72 9.57 33.61
C ASN A 255 0.54 9.38 32.76
N GLU A 256 0.47 8.36 31.91
CA GLU A 256 1.59 7.85 31.10
C GLU A 256 1.48 8.21 29.61
N GLY A 257 0.38 8.86 29.22
CA GLY A 257 0.16 9.29 27.82
C GLY A 257 -0.33 8.19 26.87
N ILE A 258 -0.81 7.05 27.39
CA ILE A 258 -1.48 6.00 26.60
C ILE A 258 -3.01 6.11 26.71
N ILE A 259 -3.50 6.27 27.94
CA ILE A 259 -4.91 6.45 28.28
C ILE A 259 -5.01 7.82 28.95
N ASN A 260 -5.87 8.68 28.42
CA ASN A 260 -6.04 10.05 28.92
C ASN A 260 -7.02 10.09 30.09
N GLN A 261 -8.17 9.43 29.94
CA GLN A 261 -9.27 9.47 30.91
C GLN A 261 -10.24 8.31 30.70
N ILE A 262 -11.25 8.22 31.57
CA ILE A 262 -12.40 7.33 31.41
C ILE A 262 -13.60 8.15 30.93
N MET A 263 -14.17 7.79 29.78
CA MET A 263 -15.38 8.39 29.22
C MET A 263 -16.55 7.43 29.41
N GLY A 264 -17.49 7.79 30.29
CA GLY A 264 -18.53 6.87 30.74
C GLY A 264 -17.93 5.72 31.55
N ASP A 265 -18.05 4.50 31.04
CA ASP A 265 -17.45 3.28 31.59
C ASP A 265 -16.25 2.76 30.78
N LYS A 266 -15.82 3.47 29.73
CA LYS A 266 -14.76 3.00 28.83
C LYS A 266 -13.48 3.86 28.91
N PRO A 267 -12.29 3.22 28.85
CA PRO A 267 -11.03 3.94 28.68
C PRO A 267 -10.95 4.70 27.36
N GLN A 268 -10.61 5.99 27.43
CA GLN A 268 -10.27 6.82 26.27
C GLN A 268 -8.76 6.83 26.08
N PHE A 269 -8.30 6.09 25.08
CA PHE A 269 -6.90 6.10 24.65
C PHE A 269 -6.56 7.47 24.04
N THR A 270 -5.33 7.94 24.29
CA THR A 270 -4.81 9.21 23.76
C THR A 270 -4.90 9.28 22.24
N HIS A 271 -4.73 8.13 21.58
CA HIS A 271 -5.00 7.96 20.16
C HIS A 271 -5.62 6.58 19.91
N ALA A 272 -6.57 6.50 18.97
CA ALA A 272 -7.32 5.26 18.69
C ALA A 272 -6.40 4.09 18.29
N THR A 273 -5.30 4.40 17.59
CA THR A 273 -4.32 3.39 17.17
C THR A 273 -3.59 2.70 18.33
N PHE A 274 -3.53 3.30 19.53
CA PHE A 274 -3.01 2.58 20.70
C PHE A 274 -3.95 1.47 21.12
N ALA A 275 -5.26 1.74 21.18
CA ALA A 275 -6.26 0.72 21.46
C ALA A 275 -6.20 -0.39 20.40
N GLU A 276 -6.10 -0.03 19.12
CA GLU A 276 -6.00 -1.00 18.03
C GLU A 276 -4.73 -1.86 18.12
N TYR A 277 -3.57 -1.26 18.41
CA TYR A 277 -2.30 -1.98 18.59
C TYR A 277 -2.36 -2.95 19.77
N PHE A 278 -2.82 -2.49 20.94
CA PHE A 278 -2.90 -3.34 22.13
C PHE A 278 -3.90 -4.48 21.95
N ALA A 279 -5.07 -4.22 21.37
CA ALA A 279 -6.01 -5.28 21.02
C ALA A 279 -5.41 -6.26 20.00
N ALA A 280 -4.75 -5.76 18.95
CA ALA A 280 -4.06 -6.59 17.97
C ALA A 280 -2.96 -7.46 18.58
N SER A 281 -2.19 -6.92 19.53
CA SER A 281 -1.18 -7.69 20.28
C SER A 281 -1.83 -8.82 21.06
N ALA A 282 -2.92 -8.54 21.78
CA ALA A 282 -3.65 -9.55 22.55
C ALA A 282 -4.23 -10.66 21.64
N PHE A 283 -4.76 -10.27 20.48
CA PHE A 283 -5.27 -11.22 19.49
C PHE A 283 -4.15 -12.06 18.87
N ALA A 284 -3.02 -11.46 18.51
CA ALA A 284 -1.89 -12.19 17.94
C ALA A 284 -1.36 -13.27 18.91
N GLU A 285 -1.24 -12.94 20.20
CA GLU A 285 -0.88 -13.90 21.25
C GLU A 285 -1.89 -15.04 21.37
N LYS A 286 -3.19 -14.74 21.29
CA LYS A 286 -4.27 -15.74 21.34
C LYS A 286 -4.33 -16.62 20.10
N MET A 287 -4.11 -16.08 18.90
CA MET A 287 -4.12 -16.87 17.66
C MET A 287 -3.05 -17.97 17.64
N VAL A 288 -1.92 -17.76 18.32
CA VAL A 288 -0.90 -18.81 18.48
C VAL A 288 -1.46 -20.00 19.27
N ALA A 289 -2.33 -19.74 20.26
CA ALA A 289 -3.00 -20.74 21.07
C ALA A 289 -4.23 -21.35 20.35
N ASP A 290 -5.22 -20.52 19.97
CA ASP A 290 -6.47 -20.91 19.30
C ASP A 290 -6.81 -19.97 18.12
N ILE A 291 -6.78 -20.55 16.91
CA ILE A 291 -6.98 -19.83 15.65
C ILE A 291 -8.48 -19.58 15.37
N SER A 292 -9.33 -20.60 15.57
CA SER A 292 -10.69 -20.61 15.02
C SER A 292 -11.61 -19.61 15.71
N GLY A 293 -11.64 -19.62 17.06
CA GLY A 293 -12.46 -18.70 17.84
C GLY A 293 -12.00 -17.24 17.70
N THR A 294 -10.69 -17.03 17.56
CA THR A 294 -10.09 -15.70 17.45
C THR A 294 -10.37 -15.03 16.10
N LEU A 295 -10.35 -15.80 15.01
CA LEU A 295 -10.54 -15.27 13.65
C LEU A 295 -11.97 -14.73 13.41
N GLU A 296 -12.98 -15.40 13.97
CA GLU A 296 -14.37 -14.92 13.86
C GLU A 296 -14.52 -13.51 14.45
N ILE A 297 -13.88 -13.26 15.60
CA ILE A 297 -13.95 -11.98 16.30
C ILE A 297 -13.15 -10.91 15.57
N ILE A 298 -11.96 -11.24 15.06
CA ILE A 298 -11.16 -10.33 14.22
C ILE A 298 -11.97 -9.88 12.99
N ASN A 299 -12.68 -10.80 12.33
CA ASN A 299 -13.48 -10.50 11.14
C ASN A 299 -14.72 -9.64 11.44
N LYS A 300 -15.26 -9.72 12.66
CA LYS A 300 -16.38 -8.88 13.11
C LYS A 300 -15.95 -7.47 13.52
N MET A 301 -14.74 -7.32 14.07
CA MET A 301 -14.43 -6.17 14.93
C MET A 301 -13.42 -5.18 14.39
N LEU A 302 -12.45 -5.60 13.57
CA LEU A 302 -11.28 -4.76 13.34
C LEU A 302 -11.31 -4.08 11.95
N PRO A 303 -11.31 -2.72 11.91
CA PRO A 303 -10.96 -1.96 10.71
C PRO A 303 -9.60 -2.40 10.16
N HIS A 304 -9.31 -2.05 8.91
CA HIS A 304 -8.09 -2.45 8.20
C HIS A 304 -6.79 -2.25 9.02
N THR A 305 -6.70 -1.19 9.83
CA THR A 305 -5.55 -0.84 10.68
C THR A 305 -5.16 -1.93 11.69
N SER A 306 -6.11 -2.61 12.34
CA SER A 306 -5.73 -3.60 13.36
C SER A 306 -5.26 -4.94 12.75
N ARG A 307 -5.71 -5.29 11.53
CA ARG A 307 -5.16 -6.45 10.79
C ARG A 307 -3.69 -6.25 10.43
N ILE A 308 -3.27 -5.02 10.19
CA ILE A 308 -1.88 -4.69 9.88
C ILE A 308 -1.01 -4.93 11.12
N PHE A 309 -1.46 -4.47 12.29
CA PHE A 309 -0.78 -4.77 13.55
C PHE A 309 -0.69 -6.28 13.78
N ILE A 310 -1.79 -7.02 13.65
CA ILE A 310 -1.78 -8.48 13.84
C ILE A 310 -0.81 -9.15 12.86
N ASN A 311 -0.87 -8.84 11.57
CA ASN A 311 0.04 -9.39 10.56
C ASN A 311 1.51 -9.08 10.87
N SER A 312 1.79 -7.84 11.31
CA SER A 312 3.12 -7.38 11.65
C SER A 312 3.68 -8.11 12.88
N ILE A 313 2.84 -8.30 13.91
CA ILE A 313 3.20 -9.01 15.14
C ILE A 313 3.41 -10.51 14.84
N ILE A 314 2.50 -11.16 14.10
CA ILE A 314 2.62 -12.59 13.79
C ILE A 314 3.84 -12.90 12.91
N LYS A 315 4.25 -11.97 12.03
CA LYS A 315 5.52 -12.10 11.29
C LYS A 315 6.76 -12.11 12.22
N GLN A 316 6.66 -11.62 13.45
CA GLN A 316 7.73 -11.61 14.43
C GLN A 316 7.69 -12.82 15.38
N ILE A 317 6.54 -13.48 15.51
CA ILE A 317 6.39 -14.66 16.37
C ILE A 317 7.03 -15.89 15.68
N GLU A 318 7.96 -16.54 16.37
CA GLU A 318 8.47 -17.86 15.99
C GLU A 318 7.42 -18.93 16.35
N SER A 319 6.61 -19.33 15.36
CA SER A 319 5.57 -20.35 15.52
C SER A 319 5.45 -21.21 14.26
N THR A 320 5.25 -22.50 14.43
CA THR A 320 4.96 -23.44 13.33
C THR A 320 3.64 -23.11 12.62
N LYS A 321 2.71 -22.45 13.33
CA LYS A 321 1.41 -22.01 12.80
C LYS A 321 1.48 -20.68 12.06
N ARG A 322 2.64 -19.99 12.02
CA ARG A 322 2.77 -18.64 11.45
C ARG A 322 2.21 -18.55 10.02
N THR A 323 2.58 -19.47 9.14
CA THR A 323 2.15 -19.45 7.73
C THR A 323 0.64 -19.68 7.61
N GLU A 324 0.10 -20.59 8.42
CA GLU A 324 -1.34 -20.87 8.49
C GLU A 324 -2.12 -19.64 8.96
N ILE A 325 -1.67 -19.00 10.05
CA ILE A 325 -2.36 -17.82 10.58
C ILE A 325 -2.27 -16.64 9.60
N LEU A 326 -1.12 -16.42 8.96
CA LEU A 326 -0.98 -15.36 7.96
C LEU A 326 -1.92 -15.60 6.75
N ALA A 327 -2.12 -16.85 6.32
CA ALA A 327 -3.08 -17.19 5.26
C ALA A 327 -4.55 -16.99 5.68
N LEU A 328 -4.87 -17.05 6.97
CA LEU A 328 -6.21 -16.75 7.48
C LEU A 328 -6.45 -15.24 7.66
N LEU A 329 -5.39 -14.46 7.80
CA LEU A 329 -5.44 -13.01 7.93
C LEU A 329 -5.31 -12.28 6.58
N THR A 330 -5.04 -12.99 5.48
CA THR A 330 -5.03 -12.39 4.13
C THR A 330 -6.44 -11.96 3.75
N TRP A 331 -6.73 -10.67 3.87
CA TRP A 331 -7.97 -10.10 3.35
C TRP A 331 -7.82 -9.79 1.85
N PRO A 332 -8.85 -10.01 1.01
CA PRO A 332 -10.16 -10.52 1.39
C PRO A 332 -10.25 -12.05 1.43
N GLN A 333 -10.90 -12.56 2.47
CA GLN A 333 -11.18 -13.99 2.63
C GLN A 333 -12.28 -14.43 1.67
N PRO A 334 -12.18 -15.65 1.10
CA PRO A 334 -13.24 -16.23 0.29
C PRO A 334 -14.43 -16.67 1.15
N ASP A 335 -15.60 -16.78 0.53
CA ASP A 335 -16.77 -17.41 1.14
C ASP A 335 -16.69 -18.94 1.13
N LYS A 336 -17.80 -19.60 1.51
CA LYS A 336 -17.89 -21.07 1.55
C LYS A 336 -17.73 -21.73 0.19
N ASP A 337 -17.98 -21.01 -0.90
CA ASP A 337 -17.80 -21.46 -2.27
C ASP A 337 -16.42 -21.09 -2.82
N GLY A 338 -15.52 -20.58 -1.98
CA GLY A 338 -14.19 -20.14 -2.42
C GLY A 338 -14.21 -18.80 -3.16
N LYS A 339 -15.36 -18.12 -3.26
CA LYS A 339 -15.48 -16.84 -3.98
C LYS A 339 -15.03 -15.69 -3.11
N THR A 340 -14.10 -14.91 -3.63
CA THR A 340 -13.68 -13.64 -3.02
C THR A 340 -14.64 -12.50 -3.40
N PRO A 341 -14.64 -11.37 -2.68
CA PRO A 341 -15.34 -10.15 -3.07
C PRO A 341 -15.04 -9.70 -4.51
N LEU A 342 -13.84 -10.00 -5.03
CA LEU A 342 -13.48 -9.70 -6.43
C LEU A 342 -14.35 -10.49 -7.41
N HIS A 343 -14.63 -11.76 -7.14
CA HIS A 343 -15.53 -12.57 -7.98
C HIS A 343 -16.91 -11.93 -8.07
N TYR A 344 -17.46 -11.50 -6.93
CA TYR A 344 -18.77 -10.86 -6.89
C TYR A 344 -18.77 -9.47 -7.55
N ALA A 345 -17.74 -8.66 -7.32
CA ALA A 345 -17.63 -7.35 -7.95
C ALA A 345 -17.60 -7.47 -9.48
N VAL A 346 -16.84 -8.44 -10.00
CA VAL A 346 -16.73 -8.72 -11.44
C VAL A 346 -18.02 -9.28 -12.01
N GLN A 347 -18.63 -10.26 -11.34
CA GLN A 347 -19.89 -10.87 -11.79
C GLN A 347 -21.03 -9.85 -11.89
N ASN A 348 -21.05 -8.85 -11.01
CA ASN A 348 -22.08 -7.81 -10.95
C ASN A 348 -21.69 -6.47 -11.62
N ASP A 349 -20.56 -6.42 -12.35
CA ASP A 349 -20.08 -5.20 -13.05
C ASP A 349 -19.84 -3.99 -12.12
N HIS A 350 -19.51 -4.24 -10.86
CA HIS A 350 -19.21 -3.20 -9.88
C HIS A 350 -17.76 -2.72 -10.02
N CYS A 351 -17.46 -2.04 -11.11
CA CYS A 351 -16.12 -1.56 -11.46
C CYS A 351 -15.46 -0.78 -10.31
N ASN A 352 -16.19 0.10 -9.62
CA ASN A 352 -15.65 0.89 -8.51
C ASN A 352 -15.19 0.00 -7.34
N ILE A 353 -15.94 -1.06 -7.03
CA ILE A 353 -15.59 -2.02 -5.98
C ILE A 353 -14.41 -2.86 -6.43
N MET A 354 -14.38 -3.31 -7.69
CA MET A 354 -13.24 -4.03 -8.25
C MET A 354 -11.96 -3.17 -8.15
N THR A 355 -12.00 -1.92 -8.60
CA THR A 355 -10.85 -1.01 -8.51
C THR A 355 -10.39 -0.82 -7.07
N TYR A 356 -11.32 -0.65 -6.13
CA TYR A 356 -11.02 -0.55 -4.70
C TYR A 356 -10.36 -1.83 -4.14
N LEU A 357 -10.87 -3.01 -4.49
CA LEU A 357 -10.30 -4.29 -4.06
C LEU A 357 -8.90 -4.53 -4.63
N LEU A 358 -8.66 -4.12 -5.88
CA LEU A 358 -7.37 -4.28 -6.54
C LEU A 358 -6.34 -3.24 -6.04
N SER A 359 -6.78 -2.04 -5.66
CA SER A 359 -5.90 -1.03 -5.06
C SER A 359 -5.42 -1.41 -3.66
N TYR A 360 -6.07 -2.36 -2.99
CA TYR A 360 -5.61 -2.84 -1.69
C TYR A 360 -4.23 -3.52 -1.74
N TYR A 361 -3.93 -4.19 -2.85
CA TYR A 361 -2.66 -4.92 -3.03
C TYR A 361 -1.69 -4.18 -3.94
N ASN A 362 -1.73 -2.85 -3.96
CA ASN A 362 -1.02 -2.00 -4.93
C ASN A 362 0.52 -1.93 -4.69
N ASP A 363 1.13 -3.09 -4.45
CA ASP A 363 2.56 -3.30 -4.23
C ASP A 363 3.40 -3.05 -5.51
N ILE A 364 2.74 -2.78 -6.65
CA ILE A 364 3.36 -2.62 -7.97
C ILE A 364 2.77 -1.38 -8.66
N PRO A 365 3.59 -0.35 -8.97
CA PRO A 365 3.14 0.77 -9.81
C PRO A 365 2.56 0.25 -11.14
N GLU A 366 1.45 0.80 -11.64
CA GLU A 366 0.77 0.27 -12.85
C GLU A 366 1.70 0.15 -14.05
N GLU A 367 2.60 1.12 -14.20
CA GLU A 367 3.64 1.18 -15.23
C GLU A 367 4.70 0.08 -15.12
N ASN A 368 4.72 -0.67 -14.01
CA ASN A 368 5.72 -1.68 -13.70
C ASN A 368 5.18 -3.12 -13.67
N ILE A 369 3.87 -3.33 -13.90
CA ILE A 369 3.28 -4.68 -13.84
C ILE A 369 3.65 -5.49 -15.07
N LEU A 370 3.23 -5.06 -16.26
CA LEU A 370 3.47 -5.80 -17.50
C LEU A 370 4.27 -4.97 -18.51
N GLU A 371 5.29 -5.61 -19.08
CA GLU A 371 5.92 -5.19 -20.32
C GLU A 371 5.73 -6.35 -21.30
N HIS A 372 5.12 -6.06 -22.45
CA HIS A 372 5.18 -6.99 -23.57
C HIS A 372 4.61 -8.40 -23.29
N GLY A 373 3.54 -8.48 -22.49
CA GLY A 373 2.88 -9.74 -22.11
C GLY A 373 3.47 -10.42 -20.88
N THR A 374 4.53 -9.86 -20.31
CA THR A 374 5.29 -10.47 -19.20
C THR A 374 5.49 -9.50 -18.05
N PHE A 375 5.69 -10.03 -16.85
CA PHE A 375 6.02 -9.18 -15.71
C PHE A 375 7.41 -8.56 -15.88
N LYS A 376 7.54 -7.25 -15.67
CA LYS A 376 8.85 -6.56 -15.79
C LYS A 376 9.90 -7.12 -14.84
N LYS A 377 9.47 -7.61 -13.68
CA LYS A 377 10.31 -8.28 -12.69
C LYS A 377 9.66 -9.56 -12.24
N GLU A 378 10.48 -10.60 -12.10
CA GLU A 378 10.02 -11.93 -11.71
C GLU A 378 9.35 -11.95 -10.33
N GLU A 379 9.82 -11.10 -9.41
CA GLU A 379 9.26 -10.95 -8.05
C GLU A 379 7.77 -10.59 -8.04
N TYR A 380 7.25 -9.99 -9.11
CA TYR A 380 5.84 -9.59 -9.19
C TYR A 380 4.90 -10.77 -9.45
N ARG A 381 5.38 -11.87 -10.02
CA ARG A 381 4.56 -13.08 -10.28
C ARG A 381 4.00 -13.70 -9.02
N THR A 382 4.68 -13.51 -7.89
CA THR A 382 4.29 -14.05 -6.59
C THR A 382 3.79 -12.97 -5.63
N SER A 383 3.46 -11.78 -6.16
CA SER A 383 2.88 -10.69 -5.36
C SER A 383 1.49 -11.03 -4.85
N ASN A 384 1.09 -10.40 -3.74
CA ASN A 384 -0.24 -10.60 -3.15
C ASN A 384 -1.36 -10.24 -4.13
N LEU A 385 -1.16 -9.20 -4.96
CA LEU A 385 -2.10 -8.80 -6.01
C LEU A 385 -2.32 -9.94 -7.01
N VAL A 386 -1.24 -10.51 -7.55
CA VAL A 386 -1.33 -11.58 -8.56
C VAL A 386 -1.95 -12.83 -7.96
N CYS A 387 -1.62 -13.18 -6.72
CA CYS A 387 -2.27 -14.28 -6.00
C CYS A 387 -3.77 -14.03 -5.83
N PHE A 388 -4.17 -12.83 -5.40
CA PHE A 388 -5.57 -12.47 -5.18
C PHE A 388 -6.40 -12.48 -6.46
N VAL A 389 -5.89 -11.88 -7.54
CA VAL A 389 -6.56 -11.82 -8.85
C VAL A 389 -6.76 -13.23 -9.45
N ASN A 390 -5.83 -14.15 -9.17
CA ASN A 390 -5.86 -15.53 -9.65
C ASN A 390 -6.45 -16.53 -8.65
N GLN A 391 -7.03 -16.05 -7.55
CA GLN A 391 -7.72 -16.91 -6.61
C GLN A 391 -8.85 -17.66 -7.34
N LYS A 392 -8.89 -18.98 -7.15
CA LYS A 392 -9.92 -19.86 -7.71
C LYS A 392 -10.99 -20.15 -6.69
N ASP A 393 -12.23 -20.22 -7.14
CA ASP A 393 -13.35 -20.77 -6.38
C ASP A 393 -13.30 -22.30 -6.30
N ILE A 394 -14.27 -22.93 -5.62
CA ILE A 394 -14.34 -24.40 -5.49
C ILE A 394 -14.51 -25.13 -6.82
N TYR A 395 -14.94 -24.42 -7.87
CA TYR A 395 -15.09 -24.95 -9.22
C TYR A 395 -13.85 -24.70 -10.08
N GLY A 396 -12.78 -24.14 -9.51
CA GLY A 396 -11.55 -23.81 -10.21
C GLY A 396 -11.62 -22.54 -11.06
N LYS A 397 -12.69 -21.73 -10.91
CA LYS A 397 -12.94 -20.53 -11.72
C LYS A 397 -12.37 -19.29 -11.04
N THR A 398 -11.74 -18.42 -11.82
CA THR A 398 -11.17 -17.14 -11.35
C THR A 398 -12.12 -15.98 -11.63
N ALA A 399 -11.86 -14.81 -11.04
CA ALA A 399 -12.58 -13.58 -11.38
C ALA A 399 -12.53 -13.29 -12.91
N LEU A 400 -11.39 -13.55 -13.57
CA LEU A 400 -11.26 -13.38 -15.03
C LEU A 400 -12.20 -14.32 -15.82
N TYR A 401 -12.36 -15.57 -15.38
CA TYR A 401 -13.33 -16.49 -15.98
C TYR A 401 -14.74 -15.87 -15.98
N TYR A 402 -15.20 -15.37 -14.81
CA TYR A 402 -16.51 -14.75 -14.71
C TYR A 402 -16.63 -13.47 -15.54
N ALA A 403 -15.55 -12.69 -15.69
CA ALA A 403 -15.56 -11.52 -16.56
C ALA A 403 -15.80 -11.90 -18.03
N ILE A 404 -15.12 -12.94 -18.52
CA ILE A 404 -15.23 -13.39 -19.91
C ILE A 404 -16.61 -14.00 -20.18
N GLU A 405 -17.07 -14.91 -19.33
CA GLU A 405 -18.37 -15.60 -19.51
C GLU A 405 -19.56 -14.63 -19.49
N ASN A 406 -19.49 -13.58 -18.68
CA ASN A 406 -20.52 -12.54 -18.62
C ASN A 406 -20.29 -11.39 -19.61
N ASN A 407 -19.35 -11.55 -20.56
CA ASN A 407 -18.99 -10.56 -21.58
C ASN A 407 -18.58 -9.18 -21.02
N ARG A 408 -17.97 -9.15 -19.83
CA ARG A 408 -17.43 -7.95 -19.16
C ARG A 408 -16.00 -7.69 -19.62
N LEU A 409 -15.81 -7.49 -20.92
CA LEU A 409 -14.47 -7.48 -21.55
C LEU A 409 -13.57 -6.33 -21.08
N LYS A 410 -14.15 -5.18 -20.73
CA LYS A 410 -13.39 -4.07 -20.12
C LYS A 410 -12.78 -4.49 -18.77
N ILE A 411 -13.58 -5.10 -17.90
CA ILE A 411 -13.13 -5.64 -16.61
C ILE A 411 -12.08 -6.74 -16.83
N ALA A 412 -12.29 -7.62 -17.81
CA ALA A 412 -11.31 -8.66 -18.15
C ALA A 412 -9.95 -8.06 -18.53
N CYS A 413 -9.94 -6.97 -19.30
CA CYS A 413 -8.71 -6.23 -19.60
C CYS A 413 -8.04 -5.65 -18.35
N ASP A 414 -8.82 -5.03 -17.47
CA ASP A 414 -8.30 -4.45 -16.22
C ASP A 414 -7.71 -5.54 -15.31
N LEU A 415 -8.34 -6.71 -15.21
CA LEU A 415 -7.81 -7.86 -14.47
C LEU A 415 -6.50 -8.40 -15.07
N LEU A 416 -6.41 -8.52 -16.39
CA LEU A 416 -5.19 -8.95 -17.08
C LEU A 416 -4.03 -7.98 -16.84
N LEU A 417 -4.31 -6.68 -16.88
CA LEU A 417 -3.32 -5.64 -16.55
C LEU A 417 -2.83 -5.73 -15.10
N LYS A 418 -3.61 -6.34 -14.21
CA LYS A 418 -3.25 -6.61 -12.80
C LYS A 418 -2.69 -8.02 -12.59
N GLY A 419 -2.35 -8.73 -13.67
CA GLY A 419 -1.67 -10.03 -13.61
C GLY A 419 -2.60 -11.25 -13.58
N ALA A 420 -3.87 -11.11 -13.98
CA ALA A 420 -4.73 -12.27 -14.16
C ALA A 420 -4.15 -13.25 -15.20
N ASP A 421 -4.33 -14.54 -14.95
CA ASP A 421 -3.96 -15.59 -15.85
C ASP A 421 -5.16 -16.00 -16.72
N SER A 422 -4.96 -15.90 -18.03
CA SER A 422 -5.91 -16.28 -19.06
C SER A 422 -5.77 -17.73 -19.52
N ASN A 423 -4.76 -18.46 -19.04
CA ASN A 423 -4.51 -19.83 -19.45
C ASN A 423 -5.74 -20.72 -19.26
N ASN A 424 -6.03 -21.56 -20.25
CA ASN A 424 -7.18 -22.48 -20.28
C ASN A 424 -8.57 -21.81 -20.30
N LEU A 425 -8.66 -20.50 -20.57
CA LEU A 425 -9.92 -19.80 -20.82
C LEU A 425 -10.20 -19.68 -22.32
N ASN A 426 -11.48 -19.66 -22.70
CA ASN A 426 -11.87 -19.29 -24.06
C ASN A 426 -11.79 -17.76 -24.21
N ILE A 427 -10.67 -17.28 -24.76
CA ILE A 427 -10.37 -15.84 -24.86
C ILE A 427 -10.67 -15.23 -26.22
N LYS A 428 -11.27 -15.97 -27.16
CA LYS A 428 -11.47 -15.50 -28.54
C LYS A 428 -12.16 -14.12 -28.60
N THR A 429 -13.27 -13.98 -27.89
CA THR A 429 -14.03 -12.71 -27.82
C THR A 429 -13.23 -11.58 -27.15
N LEU A 430 -12.41 -11.91 -26.16
CA LEU A 430 -11.54 -10.93 -25.48
C LEU A 430 -10.42 -10.45 -26.40
N VAL A 431 -9.79 -11.34 -27.15
CA VAL A 431 -8.76 -11.02 -28.15
C VAL A 431 -9.33 -10.07 -29.20
N SER A 432 -10.50 -10.39 -29.78
CA SER A 432 -11.20 -9.52 -30.74
C SER A 432 -11.46 -8.13 -30.16
N TYR A 433 -11.94 -8.04 -28.92
CA TYR A 433 -12.21 -6.77 -28.24
C TYR A 433 -10.93 -5.94 -28.01
N VAL A 434 -9.85 -6.58 -27.54
CA VAL A 434 -8.58 -5.89 -27.29
C VAL A 434 -8.03 -5.34 -28.60
N MET A 435 -8.00 -6.16 -29.66
CA MET A 435 -7.56 -5.71 -30.98
C MET A 435 -8.37 -4.48 -31.42
N GLU A 436 -9.71 -4.52 -31.32
CA GLU A 436 -10.58 -3.42 -31.73
C GLU A 436 -10.28 -2.12 -30.97
N LYS A 437 -10.08 -2.18 -29.64
CA LYS A 437 -9.74 -1.00 -28.83
C LYS A 437 -8.37 -0.42 -29.17
N VAL A 438 -7.45 -1.29 -29.52
CA VAL A 438 -6.07 -0.96 -29.86
C VAL A 438 -5.93 -0.51 -31.33
N ARG A 439 -6.99 -0.64 -32.14
CA ARG A 439 -7.01 -0.31 -33.57
C ARG A 439 -6.61 1.14 -33.91
N ALA A 440 -6.92 2.09 -33.02
CA ALA A 440 -6.72 3.52 -33.23
C ALA A 440 -5.24 3.99 -33.14
N PRO A 441 -4.46 3.58 -32.12
CA PRO A 441 -3.06 3.97 -32.02
C PRO A 441 -2.17 3.41 -33.14
N TYR A 442 -1.25 4.26 -33.63
CA TYR A 442 -0.30 3.92 -34.71
C TYR A 442 0.79 2.96 -34.25
N ALA A 443 1.58 2.44 -35.20
CA ALA A 443 2.70 1.53 -34.92
C ALA A 443 3.72 2.09 -33.89
N TRP A 444 3.80 3.42 -33.74
CA TRP A 444 4.68 4.12 -32.80
C TRP A 444 3.96 4.73 -31.58
N GLU A 445 2.63 4.62 -31.51
CA GLU A 445 1.85 5.06 -30.34
C GLU A 445 1.51 3.86 -29.47
N ASP A 446 1.88 3.93 -28.20
CA ASP A 446 1.62 2.86 -27.25
C ASP A 446 0.20 2.96 -26.67
N HIS A 447 -0.47 1.82 -26.50
CA HIS A 447 -1.79 1.74 -25.87
C HIS A 447 -1.65 0.91 -24.60
N LYS A 448 -2.38 1.28 -23.53
CA LYS A 448 -2.32 0.55 -22.25
C LYS A 448 -2.52 -0.97 -22.42
N LEU A 449 -3.35 -1.38 -23.38
CA LEU A 449 -3.64 -2.79 -23.67
C LEU A 449 -2.62 -3.51 -24.57
N ARG A 450 -1.62 -2.83 -25.16
CA ARG A 450 -0.59 -3.50 -25.98
C ARG A 450 0.18 -4.55 -25.18
N SER A 451 0.41 -4.25 -23.89
CA SER A 451 1.06 -5.16 -22.96
C SER A 451 0.31 -6.49 -22.82
N ILE A 452 -1.03 -6.50 -22.91
CA ILE A 452 -1.81 -7.75 -22.82
C ILE A 452 -2.18 -8.31 -24.19
N GLU A 453 -2.30 -7.48 -25.23
CA GLU A 453 -2.65 -7.88 -26.60
C GLU A 453 -1.70 -8.95 -27.13
N GLU A 454 -0.40 -8.77 -26.91
CA GLU A 454 0.60 -9.75 -27.30
C GLU A 454 0.41 -11.10 -26.61
N LYS A 455 0.25 -11.11 -25.28
CA LYS A 455 0.05 -12.34 -24.51
C LYS A 455 -1.18 -13.10 -25.03
N LEU A 456 -2.25 -12.37 -25.31
CA LEU A 456 -3.49 -12.93 -25.82
C LEU A 456 -3.34 -13.49 -27.24
N LEU A 457 -2.63 -12.79 -28.14
CA LEU A 457 -2.39 -13.26 -29.52
C LEU A 457 -1.45 -14.47 -29.59
N LEU A 458 -0.51 -14.59 -28.67
CA LEU A 458 0.30 -15.82 -28.54
C LEU A 458 -0.53 -17.01 -28.03
N GLN A 459 -1.55 -16.74 -27.21
CA GLN A 459 -2.43 -17.78 -26.66
C GLN A 459 -3.52 -18.20 -27.68
N ASP A 460 -4.16 -17.25 -28.36
CA ASP A 460 -5.16 -17.52 -29.40
C ASP A 460 -5.07 -16.46 -30.52
N PRO A 461 -4.33 -16.73 -31.61
CA PRO A 461 -4.23 -15.82 -32.74
C PRO A 461 -5.43 -15.91 -33.70
N SER A 462 -6.40 -16.81 -33.48
CA SER A 462 -7.48 -17.08 -34.43
C SER A 462 -8.29 -15.84 -34.85
N PRO A 463 -8.57 -14.85 -33.99
CA PRO A 463 -9.28 -13.64 -34.40
C PRO A 463 -8.56 -12.78 -35.43
N ALA A 464 -7.24 -12.92 -35.56
CA ALA A 464 -6.47 -12.18 -36.57
C ALA A 464 -6.79 -12.65 -38.01
N SER A 465 -7.31 -13.87 -38.17
CA SER A 465 -7.76 -14.39 -39.47
C SER A 465 -8.99 -13.67 -40.02
N GLU A 466 -9.80 -13.06 -39.14
CA GLU A 466 -11.06 -12.40 -39.49
C GLU A 466 -10.86 -10.93 -39.90
N LEU A 467 -9.63 -10.42 -39.85
CA LEU A 467 -9.32 -9.01 -40.14
C LEU A 467 -9.27 -8.70 -41.64
N SER A 468 -9.66 -7.49 -42.01
CA SER A 468 -9.34 -6.97 -43.35
C SER A 468 -7.82 -6.82 -43.54
N LEU A 469 -7.34 -6.91 -44.78
CA LEU A 469 -5.93 -6.70 -45.13
C LEU A 469 -5.35 -5.41 -44.52
N SER A 470 -6.11 -4.31 -44.60
CA SER A 470 -5.68 -3.01 -44.08
C SER A 470 -5.44 -3.01 -42.57
N TYR A 471 -6.24 -3.80 -41.83
CA TYR A 471 -6.17 -3.86 -40.38
C TYR A 471 -5.12 -4.86 -39.91
N ALA A 472 -5.05 -6.03 -40.54
CA ALA A 472 -3.97 -6.98 -40.30
C ALA A 472 -2.59 -6.35 -40.58
N ALA A 473 -2.47 -5.55 -41.66
CA ALA A 473 -1.24 -4.80 -41.95
C ALA A 473 -0.87 -3.84 -40.81
N ARG A 474 -1.84 -3.06 -40.31
CA ARG A 474 -1.61 -2.12 -39.19
C ARG A 474 -1.21 -2.83 -37.90
N LEU A 475 -1.88 -3.93 -37.56
CA LEU A 475 -1.56 -4.73 -36.38
C LEU A 475 -0.12 -5.26 -36.48
N LEU A 476 0.24 -5.84 -37.63
CA LEU A 476 1.59 -6.34 -37.87
C LEU A 476 2.65 -5.23 -37.86
N SER A 477 2.36 -4.03 -38.38
CA SER A 477 3.29 -2.91 -38.35
C SER A 477 3.76 -2.56 -36.93
N TYR A 478 2.88 -2.62 -35.93
CA TYR A 478 3.27 -2.43 -34.52
C TYR A 478 4.24 -3.53 -34.06
N PHE A 479 3.96 -4.80 -34.35
CA PHE A 479 4.83 -5.90 -33.93
C PHE A 479 6.15 -5.95 -34.70
N PHE A 480 6.17 -5.55 -35.97
CA PHE A 480 7.40 -5.36 -36.75
C PHE A 480 8.25 -4.22 -36.20
N TRP A 481 7.63 -3.09 -35.87
CA TRP A 481 8.31 -1.97 -35.22
C TRP A 481 8.94 -2.39 -33.89
N ASN A 482 8.20 -3.13 -33.04
CA ASN A 482 8.66 -3.53 -31.70
C ASN A 482 9.42 -4.87 -31.65
N GLY A 483 9.72 -5.49 -32.80
CA GLY A 483 10.60 -6.65 -32.83
C GLY A 483 9.98 -8.00 -32.44
N ARG A 484 8.66 -8.15 -32.51
CA ARG A 484 7.94 -9.28 -31.90
C ARG A 484 7.72 -10.44 -32.86
N LEU A 485 8.83 -11.07 -33.24
CA LEU A 485 8.85 -12.13 -34.27
C LEU A 485 7.89 -13.28 -33.99
N GLU A 486 7.80 -13.75 -32.74
CA GLU A 486 6.95 -14.89 -32.40
C GLU A 486 5.45 -14.54 -32.51
N VAL A 487 5.06 -13.32 -32.14
CA VAL A 487 3.68 -12.81 -32.34
C VAL A 487 3.37 -12.67 -33.83
N ILE A 488 4.31 -12.13 -34.61
CA ILE A 488 4.18 -12.00 -36.06
C ILE A 488 3.94 -13.37 -36.71
N LYS A 489 4.72 -14.38 -36.33
CA LYS A 489 4.55 -15.75 -36.82
C LYS A 489 3.19 -16.32 -36.41
N ALA A 490 2.78 -16.15 -35.14
CA ALA A 490 1.50 -16.64 -34.65
C ALA A 490 0.31 -16.05 -35.45
N ILE A 491 0.29 -14.73 -35.63
CA ILE A 491 -0.72 -14.03 -36.43
C ILE A 491 -0.73 -14.53 -37.88
N LEU A 492 0.43 -14.57 -38.54
CA LEU A 492 0.54 -14.96 -39.94
C LEU A 492 0.21 -16.44 -40.18
N ASN A 493 0.40 -17.30 -39.18
CA ASN A 493 0.02 -18.71 -39.26
C ASN A 493 -1.49 -18.93 -39.04
N ALA A 494 -2.15 -18.05 -38.30
CA ALA A 494 -3.60 -18.08 -38.16
C ALA A 494 -4.35 -17.62 -39.42
N ILE A 495 -3.70 -16.83 -40.29
CA ILE A 495 -4.29 -16.37 -41.56
C ILE A 495 -4.19 -17.49 -42.61
N GLU A 496 -5.33 -18.11 -42.92
CA GLU A 496 -5.41 -19.24 -43.86
C GLU A 496 -5.24 -18.81 -45.32
N ASP A 497 -5.68 -17.61 -45.72
CA ASP A 497 -5.59 -17.12 -47.11
C ASP A 497 -4.12 -16.88 -47.52
N PRO A 498 -3.55 -17.71 -48.42
CA PRO A 498 -2.16 -17.57 -48.85
C PRO A 498 -1.89 -16.26 -49.60
N LYS A 499 -2.89 -15.74 -50.30
CA LYS A 499 -2.78 -14.48 -51.05
C LYS A 499 -2.72 -13.30 -50.09
N MET A 500 -3.59 -13.28 -49.08
CA MET A 500 -3.52 -12.29 -48.01
C MET A 500 -2.18 -12.34 -47.28
N LYS A 501 -1.71 -13.54 -46.89
CA LYS A 501 -0.42 -13.73 -46.20
C LYS A 501 0.75 -13.15 -47.00
N LYS A 502 0.82 -13.43 -48.31
CA LYS A 502 1.83 -12.87 -49.21
C LYS A 502 1.72 -11.35 -49.34
N ASN A 503 0.50 -10.82 -49.42
CA ASN A 503 0.27 -9.39 -49.53
C ASN A 503 0.67 -8.64 -48.25
N LEU A 504 0.53 -9.24 -47.06
CA LEU A 504 0.85 -8.58 -45.79
C LEU A 504 2.32 -8.20 -45.65
N PHE A 505 3.25 -8.98 -46.22
CA PHE A 505 4.68 -8.63 -46.22
C PHE A 505 5.02 -7.37 -47.04
N ASN A 506 4.10 -6.91 -47.89
CA ASN A 506 4.25 -5.73 -48.73
C ASN A 506 3.12 -4.69 -48.54
N ALA A 507 2.17 -4.98 -47.64
CA ALA A 507 1.05 -4.11 -47.35
C ALA A 507 1.56 -2.84 -46.68
N LYS A 508 1.14 -1.70 -47.21
CA LYS A 508 1.54 -0.40 -46.68
C LYS A 508 0.60 0.01 -45.55
N ASP A 509 1.14 0.23 -44.36
CA ASP A 509 0.49 1.07 -43.35
C ASP A 509 1.13 2.46 -43.43
N ARG A 510 0.32 3.48 -43.70
CA ARG A 510 0.79 4.88 -43.88
C ARG A 510 1.95 5.05 -44.88
N GLY A 511 1.97 4.24 -45.92
CA GLY A 511 2.98 4.29 -46.97
C GLY A 511 4.26 3.49 -46.69
N LEU A 512 4.38 2.89 -45.51
CA LEU A 512 5.54 2.10 -45.09
C LEU A 512 5.24 0.61 -45.13
N THR A 513 6.18 -0.18 -45.66
CA THR A 513 6.09 -1.64 -45.63
C THR A 513 6.62 -2.19 -44.29
N PRO A 514 6.34 -3.45 -43.94
CA PRO A 514 6.94 -4.11 -42.78
C PRO A 514 8.46 -3.93 -42.69
N LEU A 515 9.17 -4.03 -43.82
CA LEU A 515 10.62 -3.86 -43.88
C LEU A 515 11.04 -2.41 -43.54
N ASP A 516 10.26 -1.41 -43.96
CA ASP A 516 10.53 -0.02 -43.61
C ASP A 516 10.39 0.22 -42.09
N TYR A 517 9.39 -0.39 -41.44
CA TYR A 517 9.21 -0.28 -39.98
C TYR A 517 10.38 -0.88 -39.20
N VAL A 518 10.88 -2.05 -39.61
CA VAL A 518 12.05 -2.70 -38.99
C VAL A 518 13.31 -1.85 -39.17
N ASN A 519 13.51 -1.28 -40.36
CA ASN A 519 14.70 -0.49 -40.65
C ASN A 519 14.73 0.86 -39.94
N ARG A 520 13.57 1.52 -39.80
CA ARG A 520 13.45 2.86 -39.23
C ARG A 520 13.48 2.90 -37.70
N ASN A 521 13.24 1.78 -37.01
CA ASN A 521 13.30 1.79 -35.55
C ASN A 521 14.76 1.73 -35.06
N GLY A 522 15.21 2.80 -34.39
CA GLY A 522 16.55 2.87 -33.79
C GLY A 522 16.71 2.08 -32.48
N LYS A 523 15.62 1.52 -31.91
CA LYS A 523 15.62 0.80 -30.64
C LYS A 523 15.73 -0.72 -30.77
N LEU A 524 15.57 -1.27 -31.97
CA LEU A 524 15.72 -2.71 -32.22
C LEU A 524 17.19 -3.12 -32.06
N SER A 525 17.42 -4.20 -31.32
CA SER A 525 18.73 -4.84 -31.28
C SER A 525 19.13 -5.29 -32.69
N ASP A 526 20.43 -5.32 -32.97
CA ASP A 526 20.94 -5.74 -34.26
C ASP A 526 20.56 -7.19 -34.60
N ASP A 527 20.50 -8.07 -33.59
CA ASP A 527 20.08 -9.47 -33.73
C ASP A 527 18.59 -9.61 -34.06
N ASP A 528 17.70 -8.90 -33.35
CA ASP A 528 16.26 -8.92 -33.62
C ASP A 528 15.95 -8.33 -35.01
N ARG A 529 16.64 -7.22 -35.34
CA ARG A 529 16.55 -6.60 -36.67
C ARG A 529 16.93 -7.59 -37.76
N LEU A 530 18.03 -8.32 -37.58
CA LEU A 530 18.48 -9.31 -38.56
C LEU A 530 17.50 -10.48 -38.71
N LYS A 531 17.05 -11.07 -37.58
CA LYS A 531 16.09 -12.18 -37.57
C LYS A 531 14.79 -11.83 -38.28
N ILE A 532 14.24 -10.65 -38.00
CA ILE A 532 12.96 -10.21 -38.56
C ILE A 532 13.13 -9.82 -40.03
N THR A 533 14.22 -9.12 -40.37
CA THR A 533 14.53 -8.78 -41.77
C THR A 533 14.64 -10.04 -42.62
N LYS A 534 15.37 -11.04 -42.14
CA LYS A 534 15.48 -12.35 -42.80
C LYS A 534 14.10 -12.99 -42.98
N TYR A 535 13.29 -13.03 -41.92
CA TYR A 535 11.93 -13.58 -41.99
C TYR A 535 11.05 -12.86 -43.02
N ILE A 536 11.13 -11.53 -43.13
CA ILE A 536 10.38 -10.75 -44.14
C ILE A 536 10.84 -11.09 -45.56
N VAL A 537 12.15 -11.13 -45.80
CA VAL A 537 12.75 -11.37 -47.13
C VAL A 537 12.48 -12.79 -47.60
N ASP A 538 12.64 -13.78 -46.72
CA ASP A 538 12.39 -15.21 -47.02
C ASP A 538 10.92 -15.44 -47.43
N ASN A 539 10.01 -14.55 -47.02
CA ASN A 539 8.60 -14.56 -47.39
C ASN A 539 8.23 -13.56 -48.51
N GLY A 540 9.21 -12.95 -49.18
CA GLY A 540 9.02 -12.09 -50.36
C GLY A 540 8.64 -10.63 -50.06
N GLY A 541 8.97 -10.11 -48.88
CA GLY A 541 8.78 -8.71 -48.54
C GLY A 541 9.90 -7.77 -49.04
N PHE A 542 9.54 -6.55 -49.43
CA PHE A 542 10.47 -5.51 -49.90
C PHE A 542 10.13 -4.11 -49.32
N GLY A 543 11.07 -3.17 -49.43
CA GLY A 543 10.88 -1.80 -48.94
C GLY A 543 9.96 -0.95 -49.84
N SER A 544 9.46 0.17 -49.33
CA SER A 544 8.56 1.09 -50.06
C SER A 544 9.09 1.60 -51.42
N CYS A 545 10.42 1.64 -51.60
CA CYS A 545 11.11 1.99 -52.85
C CYS A 545 11.36 0.82 -53.83
N GLY A 546 10.87 -0.38 -53.53
CA GLY A 546 11.22 -1.60 -54.29
C GLY A 546 12.62 -2.14 -53.98
N CYS A 547 13.31 -1.53 -52.99
CA CYS A 547 14.66 -1.89 -52.60
C CYS A 547 14.66 -3.13 -51.67
N THR A 548 15.60 -4.06 -51.90
CA THR A 548 15.97 -5.12 -50.94
C THR A 548 16.78 -4.54 -49.78
N PRO A 549 16.93 -5.23 -48.62
CA PRO A 549 17.55 -4.68 -47.40
C PRO A 549 18.98 -4.14 -47.55
N ILE A 550 19.63 -4.45 -48.67
CA ILE A 550 21.03 -4.17 -49.00
C ILE A 550 21.32 -2.66 -49.09
N CYS A 551 20.31 -1.79 -49.11
CA CYS A 551 20.50 -0.35 -49.27
C CYS A 551 20.85 0.40 -47.97
N HIS A 552 20.78 -0.23 -46.79
CA HIS A 552 21.09 0.41 -45.51
C HIS A 552 22.48 -0.01 -45.00
N HIS A 553 23.37 0.97 -44.80
CA HIS A 553 24.80 0.80 -44.50
C HIS A 553 25.10 -0.08 -43.26
N SER A 554 24.12 -0.26 -42.36
CA SER A 554 24.19 -1.07 -41.14
C SER A 554 24.12 -2.58 -41.38
N ILE A 555 23.37 -3.04 -42.40
CA ILE A 555 23.19 -4.49 -42.68
C ILE A 555 24.42 -5.07 -43.41
N ILE A 556 25.08 -4.27 -44.24
CA ILE A 556 26.32 -4.66 -44.95
C ILE A 556 27.45 -5.02 -43.97
N ARG A 557 27.52 -4.36 -42.80
CA ARG A 557 28.53 -4.66 -41.77
C ARG A 557 28.27 -5.94 -40.95
N MET A 558 27.05 -6.47 -40.96
CA MET A 558 26.70 -7.67 -40.19
C MET A 558 26.72 -8.95 -41.03
N ILE A 559 26.65 -8.83 -42.36
CA ILE A 559 26.72 -9.96 -43.31
C ILE A 559 28.16 -10.24 -43.74
N SER A 560 29.08 -9.28 -43.59
CA SER A 560 30.54 -9.43 -43.71
C SER A 560 31.16 -9.90 -42.40
#